data_AF-A0A427UFF6-F1
#
_entry.id   AF-A0A427UFF6-F1
#
_cell.length_a   1.000
_cell.length_b   1.000
_cell.length_c   1.000
_cell.angle_alpha   90.00
_cell.angle_beta   90.00
_cell.angle_gamma   90.00
#
_symmetry.space_group_name_H-M   'P 1'
#
loop_
_entity.id
_entity.type
_entity.pdbx_description
1 polymer ?
#
loop_
_entity_poly.entity_id
_entity_poly.type
_entity_poly.pdbx_seq_one_letter_code
_entity_poly.pdbx_strand_id
1 'polypeptide(L)' 'SAKAEDVIIYTGLEATQKGMVWDQVASDQIPEIDVEEAVSYEISNLKVPVGETYRIGIRVVGSNTGVEYVYSDWHVS' A
#
# COMPACT_ATOMS: atom_id res chain seq x y z
N SER A 1 -8.35 17.97 15.46
CA SER A 1 -7.37 17.30 14.58
C SER A 1 -7.73 17.59 13.13
N ALA A 2 -6.75 17.58 12.24
CA ALA A 2 -7.04 17.48 10.80
C ALA A 2 -7.42 16.03 10.47
N LYS A 3 -8.27 15.81 9.46
CA LYS A 3 -8.73 14.49 9.05
C LYS A 3 -8.42 14.24 7.58
N ALA A 4 -7.96 13.04 7.28
CA ALA A 4 -7.93 12.51 5.92
C ALA A 4 -9.28 11.86 5.62
N GLU A 5 -9.91 12.23 4.50
CA GLU A 5 -11.26 11.79 4.13
C GLU A 5 -11.23 10.81 2.96
N ASP A 6 -12.17 9.84 2.96
CA ASP A 6 -12.37 8.86 1.90
C ASP A 6 -11.08 8.13 1.49
N VAL A 7 -10.32 7.68 2.49
CA VAL A 7 -9.00 7.12 2.30
C VAL A 7 -9.10 5.71 1.73
N ILE A 8 -8.35 5.45 0.66
CA ILE A 8 -8.12 4.11 0.12
C ILE A 8 -6.61 3.84 0.16
N ILE A 9 -6.26 2.69 0.73
CA ILE A 9 -4.88 2.19 0.77
C ILE A 9 -4.74 1.15 -0.35
N TYR A 10 -3.83 1.42 -1.28
CA TYR A 10 -3.46 0.47 -2.33
C TYR A 10 -2.13 -0.19 -1.93
N THR A 11 -2.12 -1.52 -1.91
CA THR A 11 -0.89 -2.30 -1.72
C THR A 11 -0.57 -3.08 -2.98
N GLY A 12 0.57 -2.75 -3.57
CA GLY A 12 1.12 -3.40 -4.74
C GLY A 12 2.19 -4.43 -4.37
N LEU A 13 2.14 -5.59 -5.03
CA LEU A 13 3.27 -6.49 -5.16
C LEU A 13 3.96 -6.18 -6.48
N GLU A 14 5.23 -5.82 -6.43
CA GLU A 14 5.97 -5.28 -7.56
C GLU A 14 7.33 -6.00 -7.73
N ALA A 15 7.87 -5.98 -8.94
CA ALA A 15 9.29 -6.20 -9.11
C ALA A 15 10.08 -5.00 -8.56
N THR A 16 11.34 -5.20 -8.20
CA THR A 16 12.22 -4.07 -7.83
C THR A 16 12.55 -3.15 -9.02
N GLN A 17 12.34 -3.64 -10.24
CA GLN A 17 12.41 -2.84 -11.46
C GLN A 17 11.21 -1.89 -11.53
N LYS A 18 11.49 -0.60 -11.74
CA LYS A 18 10.49 0.45 -11.75
C LYS A 18 9.35 0.15 -12.76
N GLY A 19 8.11 0.24 -12.28
CA GLY A 19 6.91 0.18 -13.13
C GLY A 19 6.38 -1.21 -13.44
N MET A 20 6.90 -2.25 -12.78
CA MET A 20 6.38 -3.62 -12.91
C MET A 20 5.57 -4.01 -11.67
N VAL A 21 4.25 -3.81 -11.75
CA VAL A 21 3.30 -4.29 -10.74
C VAL A 21 2.83 -5.69 -11.14
N TRP A 22 3.03 -6.67 -10.27
CA TRP A 22 2.56 -8.04 -10.46
C TRP A 22 1.15 -8.26 -9.92
N ASP A 23 0.83 -7.62 -8.80
CA ASP A 23 -0.49 -7.70 -8.18
C ASP A 23 -0.79 -6.42 -7.40
N GLN A 24 -2.07 -6.10 -7.20
CA GLN A 24 -2.48 -4.96 -6.41
C GLN A 24 -3.82 -5.23 -5.70
N VAL A 25 -3.84 -4.99 -4.40
CA VAL A 25 -5.04 -5.04 -3.57
C VAL A 25 -5.36 -3.63 -3.07
N ALA A 26 -6.64 -3.30 -2.93
CA ALA A 26 -7.10 -2.09 -2.28
C ALA A 26 -7.79 -2.43 -0.97
N SER A 27 -7.66 -1.57 0.03
CA SER A 27 -8.51 -1.60 1.21
C SER A 27 -9.96 -1.26 0.84
N ASP A 28 -10.89 -1.54 1.74
CA ASP A 28 -12.16 -0.81 1.76
C ASP A 28 -11.89 0.70 1.94
N GLN A 29 -12.86 1.53 1.54
CA GLN A 29 -12.79 2.96 1.80
C GLN A 29 -12.90 3.22 3.30
N ILE A 30 -11.91 3.92 3.84
CA ILE A 30 -11.88 4.38 5.23
C ILE A 30 -12.44 5.81 5.23
N PRO A 31 -13.63 6.05 5.82
CA PRO A 31 -14.29 7.36 5.69
C PRO A 31 -13.47 8.52 6.26
N GLU A 32 -12.80 8.29 7.39
CA GLU A 32 -11.94 9.28 8.03
C GLU A 32 -10.78 8.64 8.78
N ILE A 33 -9.61 9.28 8.74
CA ILE A 33 -8.45 8.96 9.57
C ILE A 33 -7.98 10.27 10.20
N ASP A 34 -7.86 10.30 11.54
CA ASP A 34 -7.21 11.40 12.23
C ASP A 34 -5.69 11.39 11.91
N VAL A 35 -5.14 12.52 11.47
CA VAL A 35 -3.73 12.59 11.01
C VAL A 35 -2.70 12.27 12.09
N GLU A 36 -3.12 12.31 13.36
CA GLU A 36 -2.30 12.01 14.53
C GLU A 36 -2.38 10.52 14.93
N GLU A 37 -3.28 9.74 14.31
CA GLU A 37 -3.49 8.34 14.61
C GLU A 37 -2.77 7.41 13.62
N ALA A 38 -2.30 6.28 14.13
CA ALA A 38 -1.80 5.18 13.31
C ALA A 38 -2.95 4.22 12.99
N VAL A 39 -3.08 3.85 11.72
CA VAL A 39 -4.04 2.83 11.26
C VAL A 39 -3.30 1.54 10.96
N SER A 40 -3.81 0.44 11.50
CA SER A 40 -3.35 -0.91 11.17
C SER A 40 -4.15 -1.45 9.99
N TYR A 41 -3.44 -1.96 8.99
CA TYR A 41 -4.01 -2.55 7.79
C TYR A 41 -3.34 -3.89 7.52
N GLU A 42 -4.14 -4.93 7.28
CA GLU A 42 -3.66 -6.27 6.97
C GLU A 42 -4.15 -6.69 5.58
N ILE A 43 -3.24 -7.28 4.82
CA ILE A 43 -3.52 -7.89 3.53
C ILE A 43 -3.06 -9.34 3.54
N SER A 44 -3.81 -10.17 2.84
CA SER A 44 -3.48 -11.58 2.63
C SER A 44 -3.61 -11.94 1.14
N ASN A 45 -3.09 -13.11 0.77
CA ASN A 45 -3.18 -13.69 -0.58
C ASN A 45 -2.38 -12.99 -1.70
N LEU A 46 -1.39 -12.15 -1.39
CA LEU A 46 -0.42 -11.72 -2.40
C LEU A 46 0.44 -12.91 -2.86
N LYS A 47 0.53 -13.12 -4.17
CA LYS A 47 1.27 -14.24 -4.76
C LYS A 47 2.69 -13.82 -5.15
N VAL A 48 3.65 -14.14 -4.30
CA VAL A 48 5.06 -13.78 -4.50
C VAL A 48 5.76 -14.81 -5.42
N PRO A 49 6.53 -14.37 -6.43
CA PRO A 49 7.39 -15.26 -7.20
C PRO A 49 8.51 -15.84 -6.31
N VAL A 50 8.66 -17.16 -6.32
CA VAL A 50 9.70 -17.85 -5.54
C VAL A 50 11.08 -17.51 -6.08
N GLY A 51 12.03 -17.21 -5.18
CA GLY A 51 13.45 -16.98 -5.51
C GLY A 51 13.79 -15.57 -5.98
N GLU A 52 12.80 -14.68 -6.08
CA GLU A 52 13.00 -13.29 -6.51
C GLU A 52 13.01 -12.33 -5.31
N THR A 53 13.68 -11.19 -5.48
CA THR A 53 13.44 -10.02 -4.62
C THR A 53 12.21 -9.30 -5.16
N TYR A 54 11.28 -8.98 -4.28
CA TYR A 54 10.03 -8.33 -4.61
C TYR A 54 9.85 -7.08 -3.75
N ARG A 55 9.00 -6.18 -4.22
CA ARG A 55 8.67 -4.92 -3.55
C ARG A 55 7.22 -4.95 -3.10
N ILE A 56 6.98 -4.56 -1.86
CA ILE A 56 5.65 -4.19 -1.38
C ILE A 56 5.58 -2.67 -1.41
N GLY A 57 4.77 -2.14 -2.31
CA GLY A 57 4.49 -0.72 -2.43
C GLY A 57 3.15 -0.38 -1.79
N ILE A 58 3.10 0.71 -1.02
CA ILE A 58 1.88 1.25 -0.42
C ILE A 58 1.66 2.64 -1.01
N ARG A 59 0.48 2.85 -1.57
CA ARG A 59 0.02 4.15 -2.05
C ARG A 59 -1.29 4.51 -1.35
N VAL A 60 -1.34 5.69 -0.76
CA VAL A 60 -2.55 6.19 -0.08
C VAL A 60 -3.15 7.32 -0.91
N VAL A 61 -4.47 7.29 -1.07
CA VAL A 61 -5.26 8.33 -1.77
C VAL A 61 -6.45 8.69 -0.90
N GLY A 62 -6.78 9.96 -0.79
CA GLY A 62 -7.97 10.47 -0.12
C GLY A 62 -8.45 11.78 -0.75
N SER A 63 -9.68 12.19 -0.43
CA SER A 63 -10.34 13.36 -1.03
C SER A 63 -9.59 14.68 -0.75
N ASN A 64 -8.88 14.74 0.37
CA ASN A 64 -8.16 15.92 0.85
C ASN A 64 -6.69 15.63 1.21
N THR A 65 -6.11 14.53 0.70
CA THR A 65 -4.73 14.14 0.97
C THR A 65 -3.84 14.22 -0.28
N GLY A 66 -2.54 14.45 -0.07
CA GLY A 66 -1.55 14.22 -1.10
C GLY A 66 -1.37 12.72 -1.36
N VAL A 67 -0.93 12.37 -2.58
CA VAL A 67 -0.58 10.98 -2.90
C VAL A 67 0.88 10.77 -2.56
N GLU A 68 1.14 9.90 -1.59
CA GLU A 68 2.48 9.43 -1.27
C GLU A 68 2.62 7.93 -1.58
N TYR A 69 3.82 7.54 -1.99
CA TYR A 69 4.19 6.16 -2.27
C TYR A 69 5.38 5.79 -1.39
N VAL A 70 5.17 4.80 -0.52
CA VAL A 70 6.22 4.21 0.32
C VAL A 70 6.37 2.75 -0.06
N TYR A 71 7.58 2.21 0.04
CA TYR A 71 7.81 0.83 -0.35
C TYR A 71 8.86 0.16 0.53
N SER A 72 8.83 -1.17 0.53
CA SER A 72 9.85 -2.01 1.17
C SER A 72 10.18 -3.19 0.25
N ASP A 73 11.47 -3.51 0.15
CA ASP A 73 11.98 -4.62 -0.67
C ASP A 73 12.21 -5.85 0.22
N TRP A 74 11.73 -7.01 -0.23
CA TRP A 74 11.68 -8.26 0.51
C TRP A 74 12.26 -9.39 -0.35
N HIS A 75 12.74 -10.43 0.30
CA HIS A 75 13.22 -11.64 -0.36
C HIS A 75 12.67 -12.86 0.38
N VAL A 76 12.04 -13.78 -0.35
CA VAL A 76 11.64 -15.08 0.21
C VAL A 76 12.83 -16.01 0.10
N SER A 77 13.46 -16.30 1.24
CA SER A 77 14.50 -17.34 1.39
C SER A 77 13.88 -18.71 1.66
#